data_AF-A0A921MCA6-F1
#
_entry.id   AF-A0A921MCA6-F1
#
_cell.length_a   1.000
_cell.length_b   1.000
_cell.length_c   1.000
_cell.angle_alpha   90.00
_cell.angle_beta   90.00
_cell.angle_gamma   90.00
#
_symmetry.space_group_name_H-M   'P 1'
#
loop_
_entity.id
_entity.type
_entity.pdbx_description
1 polymer ?
#
loop_
_entity_poly.entity_id
_entity_poly.type
_entity_poly.pdbx_seq_one_letter_code
_entity_poly.pdbx_strand_id
1 'polypeptide(L)'
;MGTTDASVRLDSDLDLERLVRSGLITTSFAPVVDLETDAVVAHRVFHTSAEVDSFEMEDFVAVRRAVRESPLAGDFDSSLRAIALREAQRLDLPANNRLLLTTEPQSLVTVEDRTGEPDRSAILHLHPERIAMAPAMTLRSVRQARSLGWGIGMSSIGMDLTTTAFLPLVNPSVVMLHRQVLQIEDAAHIAELVRLLHAHVERTDAIIIADGIETDADVHRARATGARFGTGTRFGAPSRTPTPVDATREDPIAAHFTRNLPAQGTPFTIAQALRRDPMVMDADMLDAQLRSLEDRTLTAGRSAVVIGVFAGLDELPQTTLDRYTRIADSAGYT
;
A
#
# COMPACT_ATOMS: atom_id res chain seq x y z
N MET A 1 -21.58 9.68 41.53
CA MET A 1 -20.96 8.52 42.21
C MET A 1 -21.30 7.29 41.38
N GLY A 2 -20.45 6.72 40.52
CA GLY A 2 -19.14 7.09 40.02
C GLY A 2 -19.05 6.62 38.57
N THR A 3 -18.51 7.47 37.71
CA THR A 3 -18.06 7.16 36.35
C THR A 3 -16.94 6.11 36.45
N THR A 4 -17.14 4.93 35.87
CA THR A 4 -16.04 3.96 35.72
C THR A 4 -15.31 4.31 34.43
N ASP A 5 -14.12 4.81 34.66
CA ASP A 5 -13.12 5.33 33.75
C ASP A 5 -12.68 4.25 32.75
N ALA A 6 -13.10 4.39 31.50
CA ALA A 6 -12.61 3.57 30.38
C ALA A 6 -11.39 4.24 29.71
N SER A 7 -10.52 4.84 30.51
CA SER A 7 -9.18 5.24 30.10
C SER A 7 -8.17 4.17 30.52
N VAL A 8 -8.15 3.06 29.78
CA VAL A 8 -6.92 2.26 29.70
C VAL A 8 -5.91 3.12 28.92
N ARG A 9 -5.21 3.98 29.66
CA ARG A 9 -3.92 4.52 29.24
C ARG A 9 -3.02 3.32 28.93
N LEU A 10 -2.82 3.03 27.66
CA LEU A 10 -1.76 2.13 27.19
C LEU A 10 -0.42 2.86 27.37
N ASP A 11 0.05 2.87 28.61
CA ASP A 11 1.43 3.20 28.96
C ASP A 11 2.31 2.05 28.48
N SER A 12 2.97 2.23 27.34
CA SER A 12 4.29 1.65 27.10
C SER A 12 4.96 2.43 25.99
N ASP A 13 5.79 3.42 26.35
CA ASP A 13 6.86 3.88 25.47
C ASP A 13 7.77 2.67 25.22
N LEU A 14 7.45 1.92 24.16
CA LEU A 14 8.24 0.77 23.75
C LEU A 14 9.65 1.29 23.41
N ASP A 15 10.65 0.90 24.19
CA ASP A 15 12.04 1.31 23.96
C ASP A 15 12.61 0.60 22.72
N LEU A 16 12.25 1.14 21.56
CA LEU A 16 12.56 0.59 20.24
C LEU A 16 14.07 0.59 20.00
N GLU A 17 14.80 1.57 20.53
CA GLU A 17 16.26 1.61 20.45
C GLU A 17 16.86 0.41 21.18
N ARG A 18 16.46 0.18 22.44
CA ARG A 18 16.92 -0.99 23.20
C ARG A 18 16.57 -2.30 22.50
N LEU A 19 15.33 -2.42 22.00
CA LEU A 19 14.89 -3.65 21.33
C LEU A 19 15.73 -3.97 20.10
N VAL A 20 15.96 -2.99 19.23
CA VAL A 20 16.75 -3.18 18.00
C VAL A 20 18.23 -3.43 18.33
N ARG A 21 18.83 -2.62 19.21
CA ARG A 21 20.27 -2.75 19.57
C ARG A 21 20.59 -4.05 20.30
N SER A 22 19.65 -4.55 21.09
CA SER A 22 19.83 -5.77 21.90
C SER A 22 19.41 -7.04 21.15
N GLY A 23 18.98 -6.94 19.89
CA GLY A 23 18.51 -8.10 19.11
C GLY A 23 17.22 -8.72 19.65
N LEU A 24 16.38 -7.93 20.33
CA LEU A 24 15.12 -8.36 20.93
C LEU A 24 13.93 -8.13 19.99
N ILE A 25 14.18 -8.10 18.68
CA ILE A 25 13.14 -8.09 17.65
C ILE A 25 13.08 -9.48 17.03
N THR A 26 11.91 -10.08 17.03
CA THR A 26 11.65 -11.36 16.38
C THR A 26 10.93 -11.14 15.05
N THR A 27 11.36 -11.85 14.01
CA THR A 27 10.68 -11.91 12.72
C THR A 27 9.82 -13.17 12.63
N SER A 28 8.56 -13.02 12.26
CA SER A 28 7.65 -14.13 11.93
C SER A 28 7.07 -13.93 10.52
N PHE A 29 6.74 -15.05 9.88
CA PHE A 29 6.30 -15.12 8.50
C PHE A 29 4.92 -15.77 8.43
N ALA A 30 3.93 -15.09 7.86
CA ALA A 30 2.61 -15.66 7.62
C ALA A 30 2.46 -16.02 6.14
N PRO A 31 1.83 -17.17 5.82
CA PRO A 31 1.66 -17.56 4.44
C PRO A 31 0.70 -16.62 3.72
N VAL A 32 1.05 -16.33 2.46
CA VAL A 32 0.15 -15.79 1.44
C VAL A 32 -0.03 -16.90 0.42
N VAL A 33 -1.27 -17.28 0.17
CA VAL A 33 -1.61 -18.41 -0.69
C VAL A 33 -2.33 -17.95 -1.95
N ASP A 34 -2.19 -18.71 -3.02
CA ASP A 34 -3.10 -18.67 -4.17
C ASP A 34 -4.45 -19.23 -3.73
N LEU A 35 -5.50 -18.41 -3.83
CA LEU A 35 -6.81 -18.79 -3.35
C LEU A 35 -7.42 -19.94 -4.13
N GLU A 36 -6.98 -20.22 -5.37
CA GLU A 36 -7.49 -21.32 -6.19
C GLU A 36 -6.85 -22.65 -5.81
N THR A 37 -5.54 -22.65 -5.54
CA THR A 37 -4.75 -23.88 -5.37
C THR A 37 -4.34 -24.17 -3.92
N ASP A 38 -4.57 -23.24 -2.99
CA ASP A 38 -4.05 -23.23 -1.62
C ASP A 38 -2.50 -23.28 -1.53
N ALA A 39 -1.79 -23.11 -2.65
CA ALA A 39 -0.34 -23.09 -2.68
C ALA A 39 0.20 -21.79 -2.07
N VAL A 40 1.16 -21.89 -1.15
CA VAL A 40 1.88 -20.72 -0.62
C VAL A 40 2.70 -20.11 -1.75
N VAL A 41 2.57 -18.80 -1.96
CA VAL A 41 3.28 -18.05 -3.01
C VAL A 41 4.18 -16.95 -2.46
N ALA A 42 3.93 -16.51 -1.23
CA ALA A 42 4.67 -15.44 -0.58
C ALA A 42 4.52 -15.50 0.94
N HIS A 43 5.27 -14.66 1.64
CA HIS A 43 5.20 -14.53 3.08
C HIS A 43 5.03 -13.06 3.49
N ARG A 44 4.04 -12.81 4.35
CA ARG A 44 3.95 -11.53 5.08
C ARG A 44 4.88 -11.55 6.27
N VAL A 45 5.62 -10.47 6.44
CA VAL A 45 6.60 -10.33 7.49
C VAL A 45 6.03 -9.54 8.66
N PHE A 46 6.17 -10.08 9.86
CA PHE A 46 5.80 -9.45 11.11
C PHE A 46 7.02 -9.30 12.02
N HIS A 47 7.11 -8.15 12.69
CA HIS A 47 8.10 -7.89 13.72
C HIS A 47 7.41 -7.75 15.07
N THR A 48 7.81 -8.56 16.04
CA THR A 48 7.33 -8.51 17.42
C THR A 48 8.53 -8.33 18.35
N SER A 49 8.30 -7.86 19.57
CA SER A 49 9.29 -7.95 20.62
C SER A 49 9.60 -9.41 20.95
N ALA A 50 10.84 -9.72 21.33
CA ALA A 50 11.29 -11.07 21.65
C ALA A 50 10.82 -11.57 23.02
N GLU A 51 10.05 -10.76 23.75
CA GLU A 51 9.56 -11.09 25.09
C GLU A 51 8.36 -12.07 25.06
N VAL A 52 7.81 -12.37 23.87
CA VAL A 52 6.66 -13.28 23.68
C VAL A 52 7.09 -14.54 22.92
N ASP A 53 6.78 -15.72 23.48
CA ASP A 53 7.08 -17.03 22.86
C ASP A 53 6.18 -17.33 21.64
N SER A 54 4.98 -16.76 21.61
CA SER A 54 4.01 -16.87 20.51
C SER A 54 3.83 -15.55 19.76
N PHE A 55 3.44 -15.63 18.49
CA PHE A 55 3.09 -14.43 17.74
C PHE A 55 1.81 -13.79 18.29
N GLU A 56 1.87 -12.48 18.58
CA GLU A 56 0.72 -11.67 18.95
C GLU A 56 0.60 -10.46 18.01
N MET A 57 -0.60 -10.28 17.43
CA MET A 57 -0.86 -9.17 16.51
C MET A 57 -0.76 -7.82 17.20
N GLU A 58 -1.14 -7.74 18.48
CA GLU A 58 -1.10 -6.50 19.26
C GLU A 58 0.33 -6.00 19.45
N ASP A 59 1.28 -6.91 19.69
CA ASP A 59 2.70 -6.56 19.80
C ASP A 59 3.27 -6.08 18.46
N PHE A 60 2.92 -6.73 17.35
CA PHE A 60 3.27 -6.21 16.01
C PHE A 60 2.74 -4.79 15.80
N VAL A 61 1.48 -4.54 16.16
CA VAL A 61 0.87 -3.20 16.07
C VAL A 61 1.60 -2.20 16.96
N ALA A 62 1.98 -2.59 18.19
CA ALA A 62 2.73 -1.76 19.12
C ALA A 62 4.13 -1.40 18.56
N VAL A 63 4.89 -2.36 18.05
CA VAL A 63 6.18 -2.12 17.38
C VAL A 63 6.01 -1.16 16.20
N ARG A 64 5.02 -1.38 15.33
CA ARG A 64 4.77 -0.50 14.18
C ARG A 64 4.32 0.90 14.59
N ARG A 65 3.57 1.04 15.69
CA ARG A 65 3.21 2.34 16.26
C ARG A 65 4.46 3.07 16.77
N ALA A 66 5.29 2.42 17.57
CA ALA A 66 6.52 2.98 18.11
C ALA A 66 7.49 3.46 17.00
N VAL A 67 7.62 2.69 15.90
CA VAL A 67 8.37 3.12 14.71
C VAL A 67 7.81 4.42 14.13
N ARG A 68 6.48 4.52 13.97
CA ARG A 68 5.82 5.67 13.32
C ARG A 68 5.87 6.95 14.12
N GLU A 69 5.85 6.83 15.45
CA GLU A 69 5.88 7.94 16.40
C GLU A 69 7.31 8.44 16.66
N SER A 70 8.32 7.63 16.31
CA SER A 70 9.73 7.99 16.47
C SER A 70 10.19 9.05 15.44
N PRO A 71 11.01 10.04 15.86
CA PRO A 71 11.70 10.93 14.91
C PRO A 71 12.71 10.19 14.02
N LEU A 72 13.13 8.97 14.41
CA LEU A 72 14.04 8.10 13.66
C LEU A 72 13.29 6.99 12.92
N ALA A 73 12.02 7.19 12.57
CA ALA A 73 11.17 6.20 11.89
C ALA A 73 11.85 5.55 10.67
N GLY A 74 12.58 6.33 9.88
CA GLY A 74 13.32 5.84 8.72
C GLY A 74 14.43 4.84 9.07
N ASP A 75 15.22 5.13 10.11
CA ASP A 75 16.33 4.29 10.55
C ASP A 75 15.83 3.00 11.21
N PHE A 76 14.78 3.10 12.04
CA PHE A 76 14.17 1.94 12.66
C PHE A 76 13.49 1.02 11.64
N ASP A 77 12.70 1.55 10.72
CA ASP A 77 12.06 0.74 9.67
C ASP A 77 13.09 0.10 8.73
N SER A 78 14.20 0.80 8.43
CA SER A 78 15.34 0.23 7.71
C SER A 78 15.98 -0.95 8.47
N SER A 79 16.14 -0.79 9.80
CA SER A 79 16.71 -1.83 10.66
C SER A 79 15.81 -3.06 10.72
N LEU A 80 14.48 -2.88 10.86
CA LEU A 80 13.50 -3.97 10.81
C LEU A 80 13.55 -4.71 9.47
N ARG A 81 13.58 -3.98 8.35
CA ARG A 81 13.75 -4.57 7.01
C ARG A 81 15.03 -5.41 6.93
N ALA A 82 16.17 -4.89 7.41
CA ALA A 82 17.44 -5.62 7.42
C ALA A 82 17.41 -6.86 8.32
N ILE A 83 16.70 -6.81 9.46
CA ILE A 83 16.48 -7.97 10.33
C ILE A 83 15.68 -9.04 9.57
N ALA A 84 14.56 -8.68 8.96
CA ALA A 84 13.73 -9.62 8.21
C ALA A 84 14.48 -10.31 7.06
N LEU A 85 15.26 -9.55 6.29
CA LEU A 85 16.06 -10.10 5.18
C LEU A 85 17.14 -11.06 5.66
N ARG A 86 17.82 -10.73 6.77
CA ARG A 86 18.81 -11.63 7.38
C ARG A 86 18.17 -12.89 7.94
N GLU A 87 17.00 -12.80 8.57
CA GLU A 87 16.28 -13.98 9.06
C GLU A 87 15.82 -14.88 7.92
N ALA A 88 15.29 -14.31 6.82
CA ALA A 88 14.95 -15.08 5.64
C ALA A 88 16.16 -15.81 5.04
N GLN A 89 17.32 -15.14 4.99
CA GLN A 89 18.58 -15.75 4.56
C GLN A 89 19.05 -16.86 5.52
N ARG A 90 18.94 -16.66 6.84
CA ARG A 90 19.31 -17.65 7.86
C ARG A 90 18.43 -18.91 7.78
N LEU A 91 17.19 -18.76 7.34
CA LEU A 91 16.24 -19.84 7.12
C LEU A 91 16.37 -20.49 5.73
N ASP A 92 17.35 -20.07 4.92
CA ASP A 92 17.56 -20.53 3.55
C ASP A 92 16.30 -20.44 2.67
N LEU A 93 15.47 -19.40 2.87
CA LEU A 93 14.28 -19.19 2.04
C LEU A 93 14.70 -18.92 0.59
N PRO A 94 14.29 -19.76 -0.38
CA PRO A 94 14.70 -19.59 -1.76
C PRO A 94 14.05 -18.33 -2.34
N ALA A 95 14.71 -17.76 -3.36
CA ALA A 95 14.46 -16.40 -3.82
C ALA A 95 12.99 -16.14 -4.25
N ASN A 96 12.33 -17.15 -4.82
CA ASN A 96 10.90 -17.16 -5.15
C ASN A 96 9.96 -16.95 -3.94
N ASN A 97 10.46 -17.01 -2.70
CA ASN A 97 9.73 -16.64 -1.49
C ASN A 97 9.67 -15.12 -1.37
N ARG A 98 8.62 -14.55 -1.97
CA ARG A 98 8.35 -13.11 -1.93
C ARG A 98 8.07 -12.68 -0.50
N LEU A 99 8.74 -11.62 -0.03
CA LEU A 99 8.54 -11.08 1.32
C LEU A 99 7.75 -9.77 1.26
N LEU A 100 6.57 -9.74 1.87
CA LEU A 100 5.72 -8.56 1.95
C LEU A 100 6.03 -7.84 3.26
N LEU A 101 6.71 -6.70 3.15
CA LEU A 101 7.26 -5.94 4.28
C LEU A 101 6.52 -4.62 4.44
N THR A 102 5.87 -4.42 5.59
CA THR A 102 5.38 -3.09 5.97
C THR A 102 6.53 -2.10 6.01
N THR A 103 6.37 -0.94 5.39
CA THR A 103 7.43 0.04 5.19
C THR A 103 6.95 1.45 5.50
N GLU A 104 7.81 2.26 6.12
CA GLU A 104 7.60 3.70 6.28
C GLU A 104 8.25 4.48 5.11
N PRO A 105 7.61 5.54 4.57
CA PRO A 105 8.16 6.31 3.46
C PRO A 105 9.59 6.84 3.67
N GLN A 106 9.94 7.17 4.92
CA GLN A 106 11.25 7.70 5.30
C GLN A 106 12.37 6.68 5.09
N SER A 107 12.09 5.38 5.17
CA SER A 107 13.12 4.33 5.03
C SER A 107 13.38 3.94 3.58
N LEU A 108 12.59 4.46 2.63
CA LEU A 108 12.76 4.17 1.20
C LEU A 108 14.02 4.81 0.61
N VAL A 109 14.59 5.83 1.26
CA VAL A 109 15.81 6.51 0.78
C VAL A 109 17.09 5.74 1.13
N THR A 110 17.02 4.77 2.03
CA THR A 110 18.14 3.95 2.51
C THR A 110 18.17 2.56 1.88
N VAL A 111 17.29 2.31 0.90
CA VAL A 111 17.24 1.01 0.23
C VAL A 111 18.47 0.82 -0.65
N GLU A 112 19.01 -0.40 -0.65
CA GLU A 112 20.18 -0.77 -1.45
C GLU A 112 19.80 -1.02 -2.92
N ASP A 113 20.80 -1.01 -3.81
CA ASP A 113 20.60 -1.38 -5.22
C ASP A 113 20.42 -2.90 -5.35
N ARG A 114 19.26 -3.31 -5.86
CA ARG A 114 18.87 -4.70 -6.10
C ARG A 114 18.53 -4.96 -7.57
N THR A 115 18.92 -4.07 -8.48
CA THR A 115 18.65 -4.23 -9.92
C THR A 115 19.25 -5.51 -10.51
N GLY A 116 20.34 -6.02 -9.92
CA GLY A 116 20.98 -7.30 -10.29
C GLY A 116 20.45 -8.53 -9.53
N GLU A 117 19.50 -8.37 -8.60
CA GLU A 117 18.98 -9.44 -7.74
C GLU A 117 17.45 -9.60 -7.86
N PRO A 118 16.87 -9.77 -9.07
CA PRO A 118 15.42 -9.79 -9.29
C PRO A 118 14.73 -10.96 -8.60
N ASP A 119 15.46 -12.06 -8.39
CA ASP A 119 14.91 -13.25 -7.80
C ASP A 119 14.61 -13.07 -6.31
N ARG A 120 15.20 -12.11 -5.60
CA ARG A 120 14.97 -11.89 -4.15
C ARG A 120 13.96 -10.77 -3.89
N SER A 121 12.79 -10.81 -4.54
CA SER A 121 11.90 -9.65 -4.52
C SER A 121 11.12 -9.53 -3.20
N ALA A 122 11.67 -8.70 -2.32
CA ALA A 122 10.93 -8.05 -1.25
C ALA A 122 10.00 -6.98 -1.86
N ILE A 123 8.77 -6.92 -1.34
CA ILE A 123 7.76 -5.94 -1.73
C ILE A 123 7.51 -5.06 -0.52
N LEU A 124 7.77 -3.77 -0.69
CA LEU A 124 7.64 -2.77 0.36
C LEU A 124 6.21 -2.22 0.34
N HIS A 125 5.41 -2.55 1.37
CA HIS A 125 4.02 -2.15 1.50
C HIS A 125 3.91 -0.82 2.25
N LEU A 126 3.39 0.18 1.56
CA LEU A 126 3.06 1.48 2.13
C LEU A 126 1.61 1.52 2.60
N HIS A 127 1.36 2.25 3.68
CA HIS A 127 0.02 2.53 4.17
C HIS A 127 -0.50 3.87 3.62
N PRO A 128 -1.77 3.96 3.15
CA PRO A 128 -2.35 5.18 2.58
C PRO A 128 -2.16 6.43 3.44
N GLU A 129 -2.43 6.33 4.74
CA GLU A 129 -2.27 7.45 5.68
C GLU A 129 -0.85 8.02 5.68
N ARG A 130 0.18 7.16 5.51
CA ARG A 130 1.58 7.59 5.52
C ARG A 130 1.94 8.34 4.24
N ILE A 131 1.31 7.95 3.12
CA ILE A 131 1.43 8.67 1.85
C ILE A 131 0.74 10.04 1.95
N ALA A 132 -0.46 10.09 2.54
CA ALA A 132 -1.25 11.31 2.69
C ALA A 132 -0.51 12.42 3.46
N MET A 133 0.29 12.05 4.47
CA MET A 133 1.04 12.99 5.30
C MET A 133 2.17 13.72 4.56
N ALA A 134 2.77 13.08 3.54
CA ALA A 134 3.87 13.67 2.77
C ALA A 134 3.94 13.09 1.34
N PRO A 135 2.96 13.39 0.45
CA PRO A 135 2.80 12.68 -0.81
C PRO A 135 3.96 12.94 -1.76
N ALA A 136 4.36 14.19 -1.94
CA ALA A 136 5.42 14.56 -2.86
C ALA A 136 6.79 13.96 -2.47
N MET A 137 7.05 13.83 -1.16
CA MET A 137 8.25 13.14 -0.66
C MET A 137 8.13 11.64 -0.84
N THR A 138 7.00 11.04 -0.44
CA THR A 138 6.76 9.61 -0.55
C THR A 138 6.85 9.12 -1.99
N LEU A 139 6.21 9.81 -2.95
CA LEU A 139 6.24 9.44 -4.36
C LEU A 139 7.65 9.57 -4.98
N ARG A 140 8.46 10.53 -4.50
CA ARG A 140 9.88 10.63 -4.89
C ARG A 140 10.67 9.42 -4.38
N SER A 141 10.52 9.07 -3.11
CA SER A 141 11.21 7.91 -2.54
C SER A 141 10.76 6.58 -3.15
N VAL A 142 9.46 6.45 -3.46
CA VAL A 142 8.90 5.32 -4.20
C VAL A 142 9.57 5.17 -5.57
N ARG A 143 9.71 6.26 -6.33
CA ARG A 143 10.40 6.25 -7.63
C ARG A 143 11.86 5.82 -7.49
N GLN A 144 12.55 6.31 -6.46
CA GLN A 144 13.95 5.94 -6.17
C GLN A 144 14.08 4.45 -5.84
N ALA A 145 13.23 3.93 -4.94
CA ALA A 145 13.26 2.52 -4.56
C ALA A 145 13.03 1.61 -5.78
N ARG A 146 12.12 2.00 -6.66
CA ARG A 146 11.84 1.28 -7.92
C ARG A 146 13.00 1.30 -8.89
N SER A 147 13.71 2.44 -9.04
CA SER A 147 14.92 2.48 -9.88
C SER A 147 16.05 1.62 -9.32
N LEU A 148 15.99 1.29 -8.03
CA LEU A 148 16.92 0.37 -7.35
C LEU A 148 16.39 -1.08 -7.32
N GLY A 149 15.34 -1.41 -8.08
CA GLY A 149 14.83 -2.78 -8.23
C GLY A 149 13.84 -3.25 -7.17
N TRP A 150 13.36 -2.37 -6.28
CA TRP A 150 12.39 -2.76 -5.23
C TRP A 150 10.95 -2.80 -5.73
N GLY A 151 10.22 -3.84 -5.32
CA GLY A 151 8.77 -3.92 -5.49
C GLY A 151 8.04 -3.00 -4.51
N ILE A 152 6.95 -2.38 -4.95
CA ILE A 152 6.16 -1.46 -4.14
C ILE A 152 4.70 -1.95 -4.10
N GLY A 153 4.24 -2.24 -2.89
CA GLY A 153 2.85 -2.59 -2.60
C GLY A 153 2.15 -1.51 -1.77
N MET A 154 0.85 -1.67 -1.60
CA MET A 154 0.05 -0.94 -0.62
C MET A 154 -0.73 -1.91 0.25
N SER A 155 -0.92 -1.55 1.52
CA SER A 155 -1.69 -2.33 2.49
C SER A 155 -2.88 -1.55 3.03
N SER A 156 -3.81 -2.26 3.67
CA SER A 156 -4.97 -1.66 4.35
C SER A 156 -5.92 -0.92 3.41
N ILE A 157 -6.09 -1.41 2.17
CA ILE A 157 -7.00 -0.81 1.20
C ILE A 157 -8.43 -1.30 1.40
N GLY A 158 -9.41 -0.39 1.24
CA GLY A 158 -10.81 -0.74 1.01
C GLY A 158 -11.76 -0.67 2.21
N MET A 159 -11.29 -0.44 3.45
CA MET A 159 -12.21 -0.13 4.55
C MET A 159 -12.90 1.21 4.34
N ASP A 160 -12.10 2.23 4.06
CA ASP A 160 -12.57 3.52 3.55
C ASP A 160 -12.14 3.60 2.08
N LEU A 161 -13.07 3.96 1.19
CA LEU A 161 -12.79 4.13 -0.23
C LEU A 161 -11.76 5.22 -0.49
N THR A 162 -11.55 6.17 0.43
CA THR A 162 -10.46 7.16 0.33
C THR A 162 -9.08 6.52 0.17
N THR A 163 -8.86 5.34 0.74
CA THR A 163 -7.59 4.60 0.61
C THR A 163 -7.28 4.22 -0.84
N THR A 164 -8.31 4.02 -1.68
CA THR A 164 -8.15 3.66 -3.09
C THR A 164 -7.65 4.82 -3.95
N ALA A 165 -7.86 6.07 -3.50
CA ALA A 165 -7.43 7.27 -4.22
C ALA A 165 -5.89 7.30 -4.43
N PHE A 166 -5.14 6.65 -3.54
CA PHE A 166 -3.68 6.57 -3.64
C PHE A 166 -3.16 5.51 -4.63
N LEU A 167 -4.00 4.57 -5.06
CA LEU A 167 -3.61 3.52 -6.03
C LEU A 167 -3.08 4.11 -7.36
N PRO A 168 -3.76 5.05 -8.03
CA PRO A 168 -3.24 5.67 -9.25
C PRO A 168 -1.99 6.55 -9.02
N LEU A 169 -1.79 7.09 -7.81
CA LEU A 169 -0.60 7.89 -7.50
C LEU A 169 0.63 7.00 -7.30
N VAL A 170 0.51 6.00 -6.43
CA VAL A 170 1.61 5.10 -6.09
C VAL A 170 1.84 4.09 -7.19
N ASN A 171 0.80 3.66 -7.92
CA ASN A 171 0.83 2.55 -8.86
C ASN A 171 1.41 1.27 -8.26
N PRO A 172 0.90 0.80 -7.10
CA PRO A 172 1.45 -0.39 -6.45
C PRO A 172 1.21 -1.62 -7.32
N SER A 173 2.19 -2.52 -7.32
CA SER A 173 2.10 -3.79 -8.01
C SER A 173 1.34 -4.85 -7.20
N VAL A 174 1.29 -4.66 -5.88
CA VAL A 174 0.53 -5.50 -4.96
C VAL A 174 -0.40 -4.63 -4.14
N VAL A 175 -1.69 -4.92 -4.19
CA VAL A 175 -2.72 -4.27 -3.37
C VAL A 175 -3.22 -5.27 -2.34
N MET A 176 -2.92 -5.02 -1.06
CA MET A 176 -3.44 -5.83 0.03
C MET A 176 -4.63 -5.13 0.68
N LEU A 177 -5.77 -5.82 0.66
CA LEU A 177 -7.01 -5.37 1.28
C LEU A 177 -6.84 -5.34 2.80
N HIS A 178 -7.57 -4.44 3.45
CA HIS A 178 -7.62 -4.43 4.90
C HIS A 178 -8.37 -5.67 5.43
N ARG A 179 -7.93 -6.21 6.57
CA ARG A 179 -8.46 -7.45 7.16
C ARG A 179 -9.97 -7.46 7.42
N GLN A 180 -10.57 -6.29 7.61
CA GLN A 180 -12.00 -6.13 7.88
C GLN A 180 -12.86 -5.94 6.62
N VAL A 181 -12.25 -5.85 5.41
CA VAL A 181 -13.01 -5.69 4.16
C VAL A 181 -13.99 -6.83 3.94
N LEU A 182 -13.61 -8.05 4.31
CA LEU A 182 -14.45 -9.24 4.17
C LEU A 182 -15.64 -9.26 5.15
N GLN A 183 -15.68 -8.32 6.10
CA GLN A 183 -16.75 -8.16 7.10
C GLN A 183 -17.71 -7.00 6.77
N ILE A 184 -17.50 -6.29 5.66
CA ILE A 184 -18.36 -5.18 5.26
C ILE A 184 -19.67 -5.74 4.69
N GLU A 185 -20.80 -5.36 5.29
CA GLU A 185 -22.14 -5.77 4.86
C GLU A 185 -22.73 -4.85 3.78
N ASP A 186 -22.22 -3.62 3.64
CA ASP A 186 -22.70 -2.67 2.64
C ASP A 186 -22.29 -3.10 1.22
N ALA A 187 -23.27 -3.66 0.49
CA ALA A 187 -23.09 -4.10 -0.88
C ALA A 187 -22.72 -2.97 -1.85
N ALA A 188 -23.16 -1.73 -1.61
CA ALA A 188 -22.83 -0.60 -2.47
C ALA A 188 -21.36 -0.22 -2.31
N HIS A 189 -20.86 -0.19 -1.06
CA HIS A 189 -19.44 0.00 -0.77
C HIS A 189 -18.57 -1.08 -1.42
N ILE A 190 -18.95 -2.36 -1.28
CA ILE A 190 -18.21 -3.46 -1.89
C ILE A 190 -18.22 -3.35 -3.42
N ALA A 191 -19.37 -3.09 -4.05
CA ALA A 191 -19.46 -2.95 -5.50
C ALA A 191 -18.56 -1.82 -6.02
N GLU A 192 -18.52 -0.70 -5.31
CA GLU A 192 -17.66 0.44 -5.64
C GLU A 192 -16.17 0.11 -5.44
N LEU A 193 -15.83 -0.57 -4.34
CA LEU A 193 -14.46 -1.05 -4.10
C LEU A 193 -14.00 -1.99 -5.23
N VAL A 194 -14.82 -2.97 -5.61
CA VAL A 194 -14.53 -3.89 -6.71
C VAL A 194 -14.28 -3.12 -8.01
N ARG A 195 -15.14 -2.15 -8.34
CA ARG A 195 -14.98 -1.32 -9.54
C ARG A 195 -13.63 -0.58 -9.55
N LEU A 196 -13.25 0.01 -8.43
CA LEU A 196 -12.00 0.77 -8.29
C LEU A 196 -10.76 -0.13 -8.36
N LEU A 197 -10.80 -1.29 -7.70
CA LEU A 197 -9.74 -2.29 -7.74
C LEU A 197 -9.56 -2.85 -9.16
N HIS A 198 -10.65 -3.22 -9.83
CA HIS A 198 -10.60 -3.69 -11.22
C HIS A 198 -9.99 -2.65 -12.16
N ALA A 199 -10.39 -1.38 -12.05
CA ALA A 199 -9.81 -0.31 -12.86
C ALA A 199 -8.29 -0.16 -12.64
N HIS A 200 -7.81 -0.40 -11.40
CA HIS A 200 -6.37 -0.41 -11.12
C HIS A 200 -5.67 -1.63 -11.73
N VAL A 201 -6.25 -2.83 -11.56
CA VAL A 201 -5.71 -4.09 -12.11
C VAL A 201 -5.64 -4.03 -13.63
N GLU A 202 -6.72 -3.64 -14.32
CA GLU A 202 -6.76 -3.54 -15.80
C GLU A 202 -5.68 -2.61 -16.36
N ARG A 203 -5.33 -1.55 -15.61
CA ARG A 203 -4.35 -0.56 -16.03
C ARG A 203 -2.91 -0.98 -15.74
N THR A 204 -2.68 -1.84 -14.74
CA THR A 204 -1.34 -2.06 -14.18
C THR A 204 -0.91 -3.53 -14.12
N ASP A 205 -1.83 -4.46 -14.32
CA ASP A 205 -1.65 -5.89 -14.04
C ASP A 205 -1.27 -6.17 -12.57
N ALA A 206 -1.61 -5.25 -11.65
CA ALA A 206 -1.38 -5.45 -10.22
C ALA A 206 -2.18 -6.64 -9.70
N ILE A 207 -1.67 -7.27 -8.65
CA ILE A 207 -2.37 -8.36 -7.95
C ILE A 207 -3.06 -7.84 -6.70
N ILE A 208 -4.19 -8.47 -6.37
CA ILE A 208 -4.96 -8.18 -5.16
C ILE A 208 -4.79 -9.35 -4.18
N ILE A 209 -4.48 -9.01 -2.93
CA ILE A 209 -4.35 -9.94 -1.80
C ILE A 209 -5.42 -9.60 -0.76
N ALA A 210 -6.24 -10.57 -0.38
CA ALA A 210 -7.17 -10.41 0.73
C ALA A 210 -6.50 -10.76 2.07
N ASP A 211 -6.59 -9.86 3.05
CA ASP A 211 -6.14 -10.09 4.43
C ASP A 211 -7.32 -10.54 5.31
N GLY A 212 -7.03 -11.25 6.40
CA GLY A 212 -8.02 -11.62 7.42
C GLY A 212 -8.93 -12.79 7.05
N ILE A 213 -8.49 -13.73 6.22
CA ILE A 213 -9.28 -14.93 5.87
C ILE A 213 -9.25 -15.95 7.01
N GLU A 214 -10.42 -16.23 7.60
CA GLU A 214 -10.57 -17.19 8.70
C GLU A 214 -11.41 -18.42 8.30
N THR A 215 -12.31 -18.25 7.34
CA THR A 215 -13.28 -19.27 6.92
C THR A 215 -13.29 -19.49 5.40
N ASP A 216 -13.83 -20.61 4.95
CA ASP A 216 -14.03 -20.82 3.50
C ASP A 216 -15.03 -19.81 2.91
N ALA A 217 -15.96 -19.29 3.71
CA ALA A 217 -16.85 -18.20 3.29
C ALA A 217 -16.07 -16.89 3.02
N ASP A 218 -15.02 -16.61 3.81
CA ASP A 218 -14.11 -15.49 3.55
C ASP A 218 -13.37 -15.67 2.22
N VAL A 219 -12.96 -16.89 1.86
CA VAL A 219 -12.33 -17.18 0.57
C VAL A 219 -13.27 -16.83 -0.60
N HIS A 220 -14.55 -17.18 -0.50
CA HIS A 220 -15.53 -16.82 -1.52
C HIS A 220 -15.71 -15.29 -1.62
N ARG A 221 -15.78 -14.58 -0.49
CA ARG A 221 -15.84 -13.12 -0.46
C ARG A 221 -14.57 -12.48 -1.04
N ALA A 222 -13.39 -12.99 -0.71
CA ALA A 222 -12.12 -12.52 -1.22
C ALA A 222 -12.02 -12.67 -2.75
N ARG A 223 -12.41 -13.82 -3.30
CA ARG A 223 -12.45 -14.02 -4.75
C ARG A 223 -13.47 -13.07 -5.41
N ALA A 224 -14.61 -12.83 -4.78
CA ALA A 224 -15.62 -11.91 -5.29
C ALA A 224 -15.16 -10.44 -5.34
N THR A 225 -14.15 -10.06 -4.54
CA THR A 225 -13.52 -8.72 -4.62
C THR A 225 -12.39 -8.63 -5.66
N GLY A 226 -12.14 -9.71 -6.40
CA GLY A 226 -11.05 -9.80 -7.38
C GLY A 226 -9.71 -10.21 -6.77
N ALA A 227 -9.67 -10.61 -5.49
CA ALA A 227 -8.44 -11.13 -4.89
C ALA A 227 -8.06 -12.48 -5.51
N ARG A 228 -6.83 -12.58 -6.01
CA ARG A 228 -6.23 -13.84 -6.45
C ARG A 228 -5.54 -14.56 -5.29
N PHE A 229 -4.95 -13.79 -4.38
CA PHE A 229 -4.21 -14.31 -3.25
C PHE A 229 -4.88 -13.95 -1.93
N GLY A 230 -4.54 -14.69 -0.88
CA GLY A 230 -5.10 -14.46 0.44
C GLY A 230 -4.16 -14.84 1.57
N THR A 231 -4.44 -14.28 2.74
CA THR A 231 -3.69 -14.56 3.97
C THR A 231 -4.63 -14.45 5.17
N GLY A 232 -4.36 -15.25 6.21
CA GLY A 232 -5.19 -15.30 7.41
C GLY A 232 -5.04 -16.63 8.14
N THR A 233 -5.69 -16.75 9.29
CA THR A 233 -5.58 -17.92 10.17
C THR A 233 -6.04 -19.21 9.50
N ARG A 234 -6.90 -19.13 8.47
CA ARG A 234 -7.30 -20.28 7.64
C ARG A 234 -6.11 -20.98 6.96
N PHE A 235 -5.06 -20.24 6.62
CA PHE A 235 -3.89 -20.77 5.88
C PHE A 235 -2.67 -21.02 6.76
N GLY A 236 -2.68 -20.49 7.99
CA GLY A 236 -1.62 -20.68 8.96
C GLY A 236 -1.35 -19.41 9.77
N ALA A 237 -1.00 -19.59 11.04
CA ALA A 237 -0.54 -18.50 11.89
C ALA A 237 0.88 -18.06 11.47
N PRO A 238 1.27 -16.80 11.74
CA PRO A 238 2.65 -16.36 11.54
C PRO A 238 3.63 -17.24 12.33
N SER A 239 4.71 -17.68 11.68
CA SER A 239 5.68 -18.61 12.24
C SER A 239 7.12 -18.13 12.06
N ARG A 240 8.00 -18.46 13.01
CA ARG A 240 9.46 -18.22 12.92
C ARG A 240 10.15 -19.24 12.02
N THR A 241 9.46 -20.33 11.67
CA THR A 241 9.93 -21.40 10.78
C THR A 241 8.90 -21.58 9.65
N PRO A 242 8.81 -20.63 8.70
CA PRO A 242 7.94 -20.77 7.54
C PRO A 242 8.34 -21.98 6.68
N THR A 243 7.34 -22.58 6.04
CA THR A 243 7.59 -23.60 5.01
C THR A 243 8.06 -22.89 3.73
N PRO A 244 9.23 -23.22 3.19
CA PRO A 244 9.69 -22.65 1.93
C PRO A 244 8.71 -22.94 0.78
N VAL A 245 8.49 -21.94 -0.06
CA VAL A 245 7.78 -22.09 -1.33
C VAL A 245 8.72 -22.71 -2.36
N ASP A 246 8.29 -23.75 -3.05
CA ASP A 246 9.02 -24.35 -4.17
C ASP A 246 8.98 -23.44 -5.41
N ALA A 247 10.05 -23.46 -6.20
CA ALA A 247 10.12 -22.66 -7.43
C ALA A 247 9.08 -23.16 -8.45
N THR A 248 8.07 -22.34 -8.73
CA THR A 248 7.07 -22.61 -9.77
C THR A 248 7.55 -22.12 -11.13
N ARG A 249 7.04 -22.73 -12.21
CA ARG A 249 7.38 -22.36 -13.60
C ARG A 249 6.89 -20.95 -13.97
N GLU A 250 5.85 -20.47 -13.28
CA GLU A 250 5.30 -19.12 -13.37
C GLU A 250 5.29 -18.54 -11.96
N ASP A 251 6.02 -17.44 -11.76
CA ASP A 251 5.94 -16.65 -10.54
C ASP A 251 4.86 -15.58 -10.74
N PRO A 252 3.70 -15.72 -10.07
CA PRO A 252 2.59 -14.82 -10.32
C PRO A 252 2.79 -13.41 -9.74
N ILE A 253 3.88 -13.18 -8.99
CA ILE A 253 4.25 -11.91 -8.37
C ILE A 253 5.53 -11.31 -9.02
N ALA A 254 6.17 -12.01 -9.97
CA ALA A 254 7.43 -11.57 -10.59
C ALA A 254 7.31 -10.31 -11.47
N ALA A 255 6.17 -10.09 -12.14
CA ALA A 255 6.03 -9.11 -13.22
C ALA A 255 5.70 -7.68 -12.74
N HIS A 256 6.28 -7.27 -11.63
CA HIS A 256 5.77 -6.15 -10.83
C HIS A 256 6.73 -4.95 -10.74
N PHE A 257 7.57 -4.77 -11.75
CA PHE A 257 8.44 -3.61 -11.89
C PHE A 257 7.70 -2.42 -12.54
N THR A 258 8.20 -1.24 -12.21
CA THR A 258 7.51 0.04 -12.46
C THR A 258 7.44 0.41 -13.93
N ARG A 259 6.24 0.79 -14.38
CA ARG A 259 5.95 1.28 -15.75
C ARG A 259 5.93 2.81 -15.85
N ASN A 260 6.21 3.55 -14.78
CA ASN A 260 6.28 5.00 -14.85
C ASN A 260 7.58 5.40 -15.56
N LEU A 261 7.46 5.78 -16.83
CA LEU A 261 8.55 6.40 -17.58
C LEU A 261 9.06 7.62 -16.78
N PRO A 262 10.38 7.77 -16.61
CA PRO A 262 10.94 9.00 -16.08
C PRO A 262 10.47 10.16 -16.96
N ALA A 263 9.68 11.06 -16.39
CA ALA A 263 9.18 12.23 -17.09
C ALA A 263 9.77 13.48 -16.45
N GLN A 264 10.36 14.34 -17.29
CA GLN A 264 10.96 15.62 -16.90
C GLN A 264 10.29 16.73 -17.71
N GLY A 265 10.16 17.92 -17.11
CA GLY A 265 9.55 19.09 -17.76
C GLY A 265 8.14 19.41 -17.29
N THR A 266 7.44 20.23 -18.05
CA THR A 266 6.08 20.68 -17.73
C THR A 266 5.06 19.55 -17.91
N PRO A 267 3.87 19.59 -17.26
CA PRO A 267 2.81 18.61 -17.49
C PRO A 267 2.50 18.38 -18.98
N PHE A 268 2.55 19.44 -19.79
CA PHE A 268 2.40 19.36 -21.25
C PHE A 268 3.51 18.52 -21.92
N THR A 269 4.76 18.69 -21.51
CA THR A 269 5.89 17.91 -22.02
C THR A 269 5.78 16.44 -21.63
N ILE A 270 5.37 16.17 -20.39
CA ILE A 270 5.12 14.82 -19.89
C ILE A 270 4.00 14.15 -20.69
N ALA A 271 2.91 14.86 -20.96
CA ALA A 271 1.79 14.34 -21.76
C ALA A 271 2.20 14.04 -23.21
N GLN A 272 3.05 14.86 -23.84
CA GLN A 272 3.57 14.55 -25.18
C GLN A 272 4.40 13.26 -25.21
N ALA A 273 5.13 12.94 -24.15
CA ALA A 273 5.90 11.70 -24.05
C ALA A 273 5.02 10.43 -24.12
N LEU A 274 3.71 10.56 -23.87
CA LEU A 274 2.73 9.48 -24.05
C LEU A 274 2.42 9.18 -25.53
N ARG A 275 3.05 9.88 -26.48
CA ARG A 275 2.88 9.71 -27.94
C ARG A 275 1.43 9.82 -28.39
N ARG A 276 0.66 10.69 -27.74
CA ARG A 276 -0.70 11.06 -28.17
C ARG A 276 -0.66 12.45 -28.75
N ASP A 277 -1.23 12.63 -29.93
CA ASP A 277 -1.38 13.96 -30.50
C ASP A 277 -2.29 14.81 -29.61
N PRO A 278 -1.89 16.03 -29.24
CA PRO A 278 -2.74 16.91 -28.46
C PRO A 278 -4.00 17.25 -29.25
N MET A 279 -5.15 17.16 -28.59
CA MET A 279 -6.40 17.61 -29.17
C MET A 279 -6.39 19.14 -29.26
N VAL A 280 -6.67 19.67 -30.45
CA VAL A 280 -6.88 21.11 -30.64
C VAL A 280 -8.37 21.41 -30.41
N MET A 281 -8.64 22.26 -29.42
CA MET A 281 -10.00 22.69 -29.06
C MET A 281 -10.05 24.21 -28.99
N ASP A 282 -11.21 24.79 -29.27
CA ASP A 282 -11.48 26.19 -28.95
C ASP A 282 -11.71 26.39 -27.44
N ALA A 283 -11.81 27.65 -27.01
CA ALA A 283 -11.96 27.99 -25.60
C ALA A 283 -13.27 27.43 -25.00
N ASP A 284 -14.38 27.51 -25.74
CA ASP A 284 -15.69 27.07 -25.26
C ASP A 284 -15.72 25.55 -25.05
N MET A 285 -15.13 24.79 -25.97
CA MET A 285 -15.02 23.33 -25.86
C MET A 285 -14.06 22.92 -24.73
N LEU A 286 -12.94 23.64 -24.56
CA LEU A 286 -12.02 23.40 -23.44
C LEU A 286 -12.73 23.60 -22.09
N ASP A 287 -13.48 24.69 -21.94
CA ASP A 287 -14.28 24.96 -20.74
C ASP A 287 -15.31 23.87 -20.48
N ALA A 288 -16.00 23.39 -21.52
CA ALA A 288 -16.95 22.29 -21.40
C ALA A 288 -16.27 20.98 -20.95
N GLN A 289 -15.07 20.68 -21.48
CA GLN A 289 -14.28 19.51 -21.07
C GLN A 289 -13.83 19.62 -19.61
N LEU A 290 -13.34 20.77 -19.18
CA LEU A 290 -12.95 21.01 -17.79
C LEU A 290 -14.12 20.81 -16.84
N ARG A 291 -15.30 21.37 -17.17
CA ARG A 291 -16.53 21.18 -16.37
C ARG A 291 -16.95 19.72 -16.30
N SER A 292 -16.80 18.97 -17.39
CA SER A 292 -17.09 17.53 -17.41
C SER A 292 -16.14 16.74 -16.50
N LEU A 293 -14.84 17.07 -16.49
CA LEU A 293 -13.87 16.44 -15.59
C LEU A 293 -14.17 16.76 -14.11
N GLU A 294 -14.57 18.00 -13.82
CA GLU A 294 -15.01 18.42 -12.49
C GLU A 294 -16.26 17.65 -12.04
N ASP A 295 -17.26 17.50 -12.90
CA ASP A 295 -18.50 16.76 -12.56
C ASP A 295 -18.23 15.26 -12.35
N ARG A 296 -17.33 14.67 -13.14
CA ARG A 296 -16.85 13.29 -12.93
C ARG A 296 -16.12 13.15 -11.60
N THR A 297 -15.38 14.18 -11.18
CA THR A 297 -14.69 14.19 -9.89
C THR A 297 -15.68 14.22 -8.73
N LEU A 298 -16.69 15.09 -8.79
CA LEU A 298 -17.76 15.14 -7.79
C LEU A 298 -18.52 13.81 -7.70
N THR A 299 -18.70 13.14 -8.84
CA THR A 299 -19.35 11.82 -8.90
C THR A 299 -18.48 10.71 -8.30
N ALA A 300 -17.18 10.73 -8.59
CA ALA A 300 -16.21 9.78 -8.03
C ALA A 300 -16.01 9.98 -6.51
N GLY A 301 -16.22 11.20 -6.02
CA GLY A 301 -16.17 11.56 -4.61
C GLY A 301 -14.86 11.12 -3.95
N ARG A 302 -14.98 10.39 -2.84
CA ARG A 302 -13.85 9.98 -1.99
C ARG A 302 -12.82 9.09 -2.68
N SER A 303 -13.11 8.52 -3.85
CA SER A 303 -12.14 7.72 -4.60
C SER A 303 -11.22 8.56 -5.51
N ALA A 304 -11.51 9.86 -5.68
CA ALA A 304 -10.75 10.75 -6.54
C ALA A 304 -9.60 11.45 -5.82
N VAL A 305 -8.51 11.67 -6.56
CA VAL A 305 -7.46 12.64 -6.23
C VAL A 305 -7.56 13.80 -7.20
N VAL A 306 -7.52 15.02 -6.66
CA VAL A 306 -7.62 16.24 -7.47
C VAL A 306 -6.37 17.07 -7.26
N ILE A 307 -5.68 17.39 -8.36
CA ILE A 307 -4.52 18.29 -8.32
C ILE A 307 -4.89 19.50 -9.18
N GLY A 308 -5.17 20.62 -8.51
CA GLY A 308 -5.42 21.91 -9.17
C GLY A 308 -4.13 22.68 -9.35
N VAL A 309 -3.83 23.12 -10.57
CA VAL A 309 -2.76 24.09 -10.85
C VAL A 309 -3.42 25.33 -11.41
N PHE A 310 -3.40 26.40 -10.63
CA PHE A 310 -4.05 27.67 -10.96
C PHE A 310 -3.00 28.74 -11.27
N ALA A 311 -3.43 29.79 -11.98
CA ALA A 311 -2.69 31.05 -12.03
C ALA A 311 -2.77 31.75 -10.65
N GLY A 312 -2.42 33.04 -10.56
CA GLY A 312 -2.53 33.79 -9.31
C GLY A 312 -3.94 33.70 -8.71
N LEU A 313 -4.06 33.50 -7.39
CA LEU A 313 -5.36 33.36 -6.71
C LEU A 313 -6.30 34.55 -7.00
N ASP A 314 -5.74 35.75 -7.14
CA ASP A 314 -6.48 36.99 -7.42
C ASP A 314 -7.07 37.04 -8.85
N GLU A 315 -6.63 36.13 -9.74
CA GLU A 315 -7.09 36.03 -11.12
C GLU A 315 -8.19 34.97 -11.29
N LEU A 316 -8.53 34.22 -10.23
CA LEU A 316 -9.51 33.14 -10.30
C LEU A 316 -10.94 33.68 -10.20
N PRO A 317 -11.83 33.32 -11.15
CA PRO A 317 -13.25 33.61 -11.03
C PRO A 317 -13.87 32.99 -9.77
N GLN A 318 -14.78 33.71 -9.11
CA GLN A 318 -15.49 33.22 -7.92
C GLN A 318 -16.19 31.87 -8.17
N THR A 319 -16.71 31.66 -9.38
CA THR A 319 -17.35 30.40 -9.79
C THR A 319 -16.38 29.21 -9.75
N THR A 320 -15.12 29.42 -10.11
CA THR A 320 -14.06 28.41 -10.02
C THR A 320 -13.73 28.12 -8.55
N LEU A 321 -13.59 29.16 -7.72
CA LEU A 321 -13.33 29.00 -6.28
C LEU A 321 -14.43 28.19 -5.59
N ASP A 322 -15.69 28.56 -5.78
CA ASP A 322 -16.84 27.87 -5.17
C ASP A 322 -16.91 26.40 -5.60
N ARG A 323 -16.59 26.11 -6.86
CA ARG A 323 -16.61 24.75 -7.38
C ARG A 323 -15.46 23.90 -6.87
N TYR A 324 -14.24 24.42 -6.86
CA TYR A 324 -13.09 23.68 -6.31
C TYR A 324 -13.18 23.52 -4.80
N THR A 325 -13.87 24.41 -4.09
CA THR A 325 -14.23 24.21 -2.67
C THR A 325 -15.12 22.98 -2.51
N ARG A 326 -16.19 22.85 -3.32
CA ARG A 326 -17.05 21.65 -3.30
C ARG A 326 -16.31 20.37 -3.67
N ILE A 327 -15.39 20.46 -4.63
CA ILE A 327 -14.55 19.32 -5.00
C ILE A 327 -13.63 18.93 -3.83
N ALA A 328 -13.03 19.91 -3.16
CA ALA A 328 -12.19 19.68 -1.99
C ALA A 328 -12.95 19.01 -0.84
N ASP A 329 -14.21 19.36 -0.64
CA ASP A 329 -15.06 18.74 0.39
C ASP A 329 -15.49 17.30 0.08
N SER A 330 -15.38 16.86 -1.18
CA SER A 330 -15.90 15.57 -1.64
C SER A 330 -14.82 14.57 -2.08
N ALA A 331 -13.67 15.04 -2.55
CA ALA A 331 -12.57 14.21 -3.00
C ALA A 331 -11.89 13.45 -1.84
N GLY A 332 -11.22 12.33 -2.15
CA GLY A 332 -10.47 11.57 -1.14
C GLY A 332 -9.16 12.26 -0.73
N TYR A 333 -8.60 13.03 -1.65
CA TYR A 333 -7.38 13.81 -1.43
C TYR A 333 -7.32 15.01 -2.40
N THR A 334 -6.94 16.18 -1.89
CA THR A 334 -6.74 17.42 -2.64
C THR A 334 -5.39 18.06 -2.35
#